data_AF-A0A1G8SD06-F1
#
_entry.id   AF-A0A1G8SD06-F1
#
_cell.length_a   1.000
_cell.length_b   1.000
_cell.length_c   1.000
_cell.angle_alpha   90.00
_cell.angle_beta   90.00
_cell.angle_gamma   90.00
#
_symmetry.space_group_name_H-M   'P 1'
#
loop_
_entity.id
_entity.type
_entity.pdbx_description
1 polymer ?
#
loop_
_entity_poly.entity_id
_entity_poly.type
_entity_poly.pdbx_seq_one_letter_code
_entity_poly.pdbx_strand_id
1 'polypeptide(L)'
;MRRLAAIVAGLLLTGCANWEAHQSAQELRYLGRPVDALYDEYGVPVGIAPTSDGGRFLEFQSFRRGFECTAKVTTDRRGVITKIKTGGQNGCVTPL
;
A
#
# COMPACT_ATOMS: atom_id res chain seq x y z
N MET A 1 -45.87 -17.83 -20.71
CA MET A 1 -45.09 -18.30 -19.54
C MET A 1 -43.63 -17.91 -19.72
N ARG A 2 -43.16 -17.01 -18.86
CA ARG A 2 -41.78 -16.53 -18.73
C ARG A 2 -40.81 -17.69 -18.47
N ARG A 3 -39.70 -17.79 -19.20
CA ARG A 3 -38.41 -18.26 -18.66
C ARG A 3 -37.28 -17.49 -19.33
N LEU A 4 -36.82 -16.44 -18.63
CA LEU A 4 -35.58 -15.73 -18.88
C LEU A 4 -34.43 -16.74 -18.76
N ALA A 5 -33.71 -16.97 -19.86
CA ALA A 5 -32.44 -17.68 -19.83
C ALA A 5 -31.41 -16.74 -19.18
N ALA A 6 -31.07 -17.03 -17.93
CA ALA A 6 -30.06 -16.31 -17.18
C ALA A 6 -28.70 -16.47 -17.88
N ILE A 7 -28.17 -15.34 -18.35
CA ILE A 7 -26.76 -15.18 -18.71
C ILE A 7 -25.96 -15.40 -17.43
N VAL A 8 -25.46 -16.62 -17.24
CA VAL A 8 -24.40 -16.88 -16.26
C VAL A 8 -23.11 -16.36 -16.88
N ALA A 9 -22.93 -15.04 -16.84
CA ALA A 9 -21.62 -14.45 -16.97
C ALA A 9 -20.83 -14.90 -15.75
N GLY A 10 -20.09 -15.99 -15.92
CA GLY A 10 -19.11 -16.48 -14.96
C GLY A 10 -18.06 -15.40 -14.76
N LEU A 11 -18.32 -14.51 -13.80
CA LEU A 11 -17.32 -13.68 -13.14
C LEU A 11 -16.33 -14.64 -12.48
N LEU A 12 -15.31 -15.02 -13.23
CA LEU A 12 -14.06 -15.57 -12.71
C LEU A 12 -13.39 -14.48 -11.86
N LEU A 13 -13.95 -14.20 -10.68
CA LEU A 13 -13.29 -13.46 -9.61
C LEU A 13 -12.27 -14.39 -8.94
N THR A 14 -11.31 -14.88 -9.71
CA THR A 14 -10.07 -15.36 -9.11
C THR A 14 -9.35 -14.11 -8.60
N GLY A 15 -9.23 -13.99 -7.29
CA GLY A 15 -8.61 -12.86 -6.60
C GLY A 15 -7.14 -12.67 -6.98
N CYS A 16 -6.90 -12.04 -8.13
CA CYS A 16 -5.61 -11.51 -8.49
C CYS A 16 -5.32 -10.36 -7.53
N ALA A 17 -4.35 -10.55 -6.64
CA ALA A 17 -3.71 -9.49 -5.88
C ALA A 17 -3.37 -8.32 -6.84
N ASN A 18 -4.19 -7.26 -6.84
CA ASN A 18 -3.95 -6.11 -7.71
C ASN A 18 -3.05 -5.11 -6.98
N TRP A 19 -1.75 -5.36 -7.09
CA TRP A 19 -0.73 -4.49 -6.53
C TRP A 19 -0.77 -3.07 -7.11
N GLU A 20 -1.22 -2.89 -8.35
CA GLU A 20 -1.33 -1.56 -8.97
C GLU A 20 -2.47 -0.75 -8.34
N ALA A 21 -3.64 -1.36 -8.15
CA ALA A 21 -4.75 -0.74 -7.44
C ALA A 21 -4.40 -0.47 -5.98
N HIS A 22 -3.71 -1.41 -5.31
CA HIS A 22 -3.23 -1.20 -3.95
C HIS A 22 -2.26 -0.01 -3.90
N GLN A 23 -1.23 0.01 -4.75
CA GLN A 23 -0.26 1.10 -4.80
C GLN A 23 -0.95 2.45 -5.04
N SER A 24 -1.91 2.51 -5.97
CA SER A 24 -2.69 3.72 -6.24
C SER A 24 -3.49 4.18 -5.02
N ALA A 25 -4.11 3.25 -4.28
CA ALA A 25 -4.82 3.56 -3.04
C ALA A 25 -3.88 4.06 -1.93
N GLN A 26 -2.66 3.52 -1.83
CA GLN A 26 -1.66 3.97 -0.86
C GLN A 26 -1.15 5.36 -1.19
N GLU A 27 -0.92 5.67 -2.47
CA GLU A 27 -0.56 7.01 -2.93
C GLU A 27 -1.65 8.03 -2.59
N LEU A 28 -2.90 7.73 -2.91
CA LEU A 28 -4.05 8.58 -2.57
C LEU A 28 -4.19 8.82 -1.05
N ARG A 29 -3.86 7.81 -0.25
CA ARG A 29 -3.96 7.90 1.20
C ARG A 29 -2.84 8.73 1.84
N TYR A 30 -1.62 8.63 1.30
CA TYR A 30 -0.42 9.10 2.00
C TYR A 30 0.30 10.29 1.36
N LEU A 31 0.21 10.48 0.03
CA LEU A 31 0.92 11.61 -0.60
C LEU A 31 0.41 12.95 -0.04
N GLY A 32 1.35 13.84 0.28
CA GLY A 32 1.06 15.15 0.89
C GLY A 32 0.70 15.11 2.38
N ARG A 33 0.70 13.92 3.01
CA ARG A 33 0.47 13.78 4.45
C ARG A 33 1.80 13.77 5.22
N PRO A 34 1.80 14.10 6.52
CA PRO A 34 2.95 13.88 7.39
C PRO A 34 3.31 12.38 7.47
N VAL A 35 4.59 12.07 7.62
CA VAL A 35 5.08 10.69 7.80
C VAL A 35 4.44 9.97 8.99
N ASP A 36 3.98 10.71 10.00
CA ASP A 36 3.29 10.17 11.17
C ASP A 36 2.08 9.31 10.80
N ALA A 37 1.41 9.60 9.67
CA ALA A 37 0.30 8.78 9.19
C ALA A 37 0.69 7.33 8.88
N LEU A 38 1.95 7.07 8.54
CA LEU A 38 2.46 5.70 8.36
C LEU A 38 2.76 5.02 9.69
N TYR A 39 3.15 5.77 10.73
CA TYR A 39 3.48 5.19 12.03
C TYR A 39 2.28 4.49 12.65
N ASP A 40 1.07 5.01 12.44
CA ASP A 40 -0.17 4.39 12.93
C ASP A 40 -0.45 3.01 12.28
N GLU A 41 -0.03 2.80 11.03
CA GLU A 41 -0.31 1.56 10.29
C GLU A 41 0.87 0.57 10.29
N TYR A 42 2.08 1.08 10.10
CA TYR A 42 3.29 0.28 9.94
C TYR A 42 4.18 0.27 11.20
N GLY A 43 3.93 1.14 12.17
CA GLY A 43 4.81 1.32 13.32
C GLY A 43 6.07 2.10 12.99
N VAL A 44 7.13 1.86 13.75
CA VAL A 44 8.43 2.54 13.54
C VAL A 44 9.15 2.00 12.30
N PRO A 45 9.86 2.87 11.56
CA PRO A 45 10.63 2.44 10.40
C PRO A 45 11.82 1.56 10.82
N VAL A 46 12.14 0.56 10.00
CA VAL A 46 13.30 -0.31 10.16
C VAL A 46 14.57 0.29 9.55
N GLY A 47 14.44 1.32 8.72
CA GLY A 47 15.54 2.04 8.12
C GLY A 47 15.21 3.50 7.86
N ILE A 48 16.19 4.39 8.10
CA ILE A 48 16.07 5.83 7.83
C ILE A 48 17.37 6.31 7.20
N ALA A 49 17.28 7.03 6.08
CA ALA A 49 18.40 7.68 5.43
C ALA A 49 18.04 9.12 5.04
N PRO A 50 18.96 10.09 5.14
CA PRO A 50 18.72 11.44 4.63
C PRO A 50 18.72 11.45 3.10
N THR A 51 17.91 12.32 2.50
CA THR A 51 17.96 12.59 1.05
C THR A 51 18.76 13.87 0.76
N SER A 52 19.26 14.02 -0.46
CA SER A 52 20.10 15.16 -0.86
C SER A 52 19.37 16.51 -0.80
N ASP A 53 18.05 16.49 -0.92
CA ASP A 53 17.19 17.64 -0.77
C ASP A 53 16.84 17.96 0.69
N GLY A 54 17.45 17.26 1.67
CA GLY A 54 17.26 17.47 3.11
C GLY A 54 16.03 16.79 3.72
N GLY A 55 15.29 16.01 2.91
CA GLY A 55 14.24 15.13 3.39
C GLY A 55 14.76 13.82 3.97
N ARG A 56 13.87 12.83 4.05
CA ARG A 56 14.20 11.48 4.54
C ARG A 56 13.61 10.41 3.64
N PHE A 57 14.39 9.36 3.43
CA PHE A 57 13.92 8.08 2.95
C PHE A 57 13.73 7.15 4.15
N LEU A 58 12.54 6.55 4.26
CA LEU A 58 12.16 5.66 5.35
C LEU A 58 11.73 4.31 4.79
N GLU A 59 12.17 3.24 5.44
CA GLU A 59 11.74 1.87 5.14
C GLU A 59 10.93 1.34 6.31
N PHE A 60 9.75 0.82 6.02
CA PHE A 60 8.83 0.21 6.97
C PHE A 60 8.66 -1.27 6.66
N GLN A 61 8.52 -2.05 7.71
CA GLN A 61 8.24 -3.48 7.66
C GLN A 61 7.14 -3.77 8.69
N SER A 62 6.08 -4.44 8.26
CA SER A 62 4.93 -4.79 9.09
C SER A 62 4.47 -6.20 8.74
N PHE A 63 3.81 -6.88 9.67
CA PHE A 63 3.24 -8.20 9.43
C PHE A 63 1.71 -8.11 9.51
N ARG A 64 1.02 -8.37 8.40
CA ARG A 64 -0.45 -8.44 8.36
C ARG A 64 -0.90 -9.87 8.15
N ARG A 65 -1.65 -10.42 9.11
CA ARG A 65 -2.18 -11.80 9.04
C ARG A 65 -1.10 -12.85 8.70
N GLY A 66 0.13 -12.65 9.19
CA GLY A 66 1.28 -13.53 8.91
C GLY A 66 2.04 -13.23 7.63
N PHE A 67 1.60 -12.27 6.82
CA PHE A 67 2.28 -11.83 5.60
C PHE A 67 3.16 -10.62 5.87
N GLU A 68 4.39 -10.65 5.35
CA GLU A 68 5.31 -9.52 5.42
C GLU A 68 4.96 -8.45 4.39
N CYS A 69 4.69 -7.24 4.86
CA CYS A 69 4.32 -6.07 4.08
C CYS A 69 5.33 -4.94 4.33
N THR A 70 5.77 -4.30 3.25
CA THR A 70 6.77 -3.23 3.29
C THR A 70 6.23 -1.94 2.70
N ALA A 71 6.74 -0.82 3.18
CA ALA A 71 6.53 0.49 2.56
C ALA A 71 7.85 1.26 2.55
N LYS A 72 8.22 1.80 1.39
CA LYS A 72 9.37 2.67 1.20
C LYS A 72 8.86 4.07 0.88
N VAL A 73 9.28 5.04 1.67
CA VAL A 73 8.67 6.36 1.71
C VAL A 73 9.75 7.42 1.60
N THR A 74 9.53 8.42 0.75
CA THR A 74 10.35 9.63 0.71
C THR A 74 9.53 10.79 1.24
N THR A 75 10.18 11.62 2.05
CA THR A 75 9.62 12.84 2.62
C THR A 75 10.45 14.05 2.20
N ASP A 76 9.85 15.23 2.21
CA ASP A 76 10.57 16.49 2.12
C ASP A 76 11.21 16.90 3.46
N ARG A 77 11.87 18.06 3.52
CA ARG A 77 12.47 18.61 4.75
C ARG A 77 11.47 18.83 5.89
N ARG A 78 10.19 18.94 5.59
CA ARG A 78 9.11 19.17 6.55
C ARG A 78 8.50 17.86 7.05
N GLY A 79 8.98 16.70 6.57
CA GLY A 79 8.44 15.39 6.91
C GLY A 79 7.15 15.06 6.16
N VAL A 80 6.82 15.78 5.08
CA VAL A 80 5.66 15.50 4.24
C VAL A 80 6.02 14.45 3.21
N ILE A 81 5.18 13.43 3.05
CA ILE A 81 5.38 12.32 2.13
C ILE A 81 5.26 12.81 0.68
N THR A 82 6.32 12.65 -0.09
CA THR A 82 6.41 13.00 -1.51
C THR A 82 6.45 11.78 -2.43
N LYS A 83 6.79 10.61 -1.89
CA LYS A 83 6.77 9.34 -2.61
C LYS A 83 6.47 8.20 -1.64
N ILE A 84 5.69 7.23 -2.09
CA ILE A 84 5.47 5.97 -1.38
C ILE A 84 5.52 4.82 -2.38
N LYS A 85 6.14 3.70 -1.98
CA LYS A 85 6.09 2.44 -2.71
C LYS A 85 5.84 1.31 -1.73
N THR A 86 4.77 0.56 -1.95
CA THR A 86 4.43 -0.61 -1.16
C THR A 86 4.88 -1.88 -1.84
N GLY A 87 5.10 -2.92 -1.04
CA GLY A 87 5.50 -4.23 -1.52
C GLY A 87 5.31 -5.30 -0.44
N GLY A 88 5.63 -6.54 -0.78
CA GLY A 88 5.49 -7.67 0.13
C GLY A 88 4.78 -8.85 -0.54
N GLN A 89 4.19 -9.71 0.29
CA GLN A 89 3.47 -10.89 -0.15
C GLN A 89 2.01 -10.55 -0.53
N ASN A 90 1.37 -11.37 -1.36
CA ASN A 90 0.00 -11.10 -1.86
C ASN A 90 -1.06 -10.93 -0.76
N GLY A 91 -0.86 -11.53 0.42
CA GLY A 91 -1.72 -11.32 1.58
C GLY A 91 -1.73 -9.90 2.15
N CYS A 92 -0.83 -9.03 1.67
CA CYS A 92 -0.84 -7.59 1.96
C CYS A 92 -1.90 -6.81 1.18
N VAL A 93 -2.37 -7.35 0.04
CA VAL A 93 -3.25 -6.63 -0.90
C VAL A 93 -4.54 -7.38 -1.23
N THR A 94 -4.61 -8.68 -0.96
CA THR A 94 -5.83 -9.47 -1.12
C THR A 94 -6.60 -9.53 0.20
N PRO A 95 -7.84 -9.02 0.29
CA PRO A 95 -8.72 -9.37 1.39
C PRO A 95 -9.07 -10.86 1.27
N LEU A 96 -8.62 -11.67 2.23
CA LEU A 96 -9.17 -13.03 2.45
C LEU A 96 -10.62 -12.90 2.91
#